data_AF-A0A5D2PIA2-F1
#
_entry.id   AF-A0A5D2PIA2-F1
#
_cell.length_a   1.000
_cell.length_b   1.000
_cell.length_c   1.000
_cell.angle_alpha   90.00
_cell.angle_beta   90.00
_cell.angle_gamma   90.00
#
_symmetry.space_group_name_H-M   'P 1'
#
loop_
_entity.id
_entity.type
_entity.pdbx_description
1 polymer ?
#
loop_
_entity_poly.entity_id
_entity_poly.type
_entity_poly.pdbx_seq_one_letter_code
_entity_poly.pdbx_strand_id
1 'polypeptide(L)'
;MRVGWDARLVNESYPWMEKQIVHQPKLAPWQDAFKDSLLNIGVSPYNGFTYDHIYRTKVGGTIFDRFGHRHTVAELLASTDPEMLTVLVYATVQKVLFDKSVGSGQRQ
;
A
#
# COMPACT_ATOMS: atom_id res chain seq x y z
N MET A 1 -2.03 -0.11 -23.11
CA MET A 1 -2.98 0.85 -22.50
C MET A 1 -2.20 1.72 -21.52
N ARG A 2 -2.23 3.05 -21.67
CA ARG A 2 -1.75 3.97 -20.61
C ARG A 2 -2.94 4.20 -19.67
N VAL A 3 -2.77 3.90 -18.40
CA VAL A 3 -3.83 3.96 -17.36
C VAL A 3 -4.15 5.39 -16.88
N GLY A 4 -3.57 6.43 -17.49
CA GLY A 4 -3.91 7.84 -17.19
C GLY A 4 -3.46 8.35 -15.83
N TRP A 5 -2.44 7.76 -15.22
CA TRP A 5 -2.00 8.12 -13.87
C TRP A 5 -1.33 9.50 -13.85
N ASP A 6 -1.69 10.32 -12.86
CA ASP A 6 -0.94 11.51 -12.50
C ASP A 6 0.27 11.08 -11.65
N ALA A 7 1.46 11.11 -12.27
CA ALA A 7 2.71 10.70 -11.63
C ALA A 7 3.03 11.54 -10.38
N ARG A 8 2.62 12.82 -10.33
CA ARG A 8 2.83 13.67 -9.16
C ARG A 8 1.96 13.16 -8.00
N LEU A 9 0.68 12.90 -8.26
CA LEU A 9 -0.24 12.42 -7.22
C LEU A 9 0.20 11.06 -6.67
N VAL A 10 0.70 10.17 -7.54
CA VAL A 10 1.25 8.87 -7.12
C VAL A 10 2.44 9.07 -6.18
N ASN A 11 3.39 9.94 -6.54
CA ASN A 11 4.56 10.25 -5.74
C ASN A 11 4.23 10.95 -4.41
N GLU A 12 3.10 11.66 -4.32
CA GLU A 12 2.61 12.25 -3.06
C GLU A 12 1.90 11.22 -2.18
N SER A 13 1.19 10.27 -2.80
CA SER A 13 0.38 9.26 -2.10
C SER A 13 1.22 8.23 -1.36
N TYR A 14 2.38 7.84 -1.91
CA TYR A 14 3.26 6.85 -1.27
C TYR A 14 3.83 7.34 0.07
N PRO A 15 4.53 8.50 0.15
CA PRO A 15 5.04 9.02 1.42
C PRO A 15 3.93 9.32 2.44
N TRP A 16 2.76 9.75 1.97
CA TRP A 16 1.61 9.96 2.84
C TRP A 16 1.18 8.66 3.53
N MET A 17 1.08 7.56 2.78
CA MET A 17 0.71 6.25 3.33
C MET A 17 1.85 5.65 4.19
N GLU A 18 3.09 5.76 3.73
CA GLU A 18 4.27 5.26 4.44
C GLU A 18 4.39 5.86 5.84
N LYS A 19 4.14 7.17 5.99
CA LYS A 19 4.17 7.86 7.29
C LYS A 19 3.14 7.34 8.29
N GLN A 20 2.04 6.77 7.82
CA GLN A 20 0.93 6.35 8.67
C GLN A 20 1.09 4.92 9.18
N ILE A 21 1.50 3.99 8.31
CA ILE A 21 1.40 2.54 8.59
C ILE A 21 2.65 1.73 8.22
N VAL A 22 3.71 2.36 7.72
CA VAL A 22 4.93 1.65 7.29
C VAL A 22 6.12 2.08 8.13
N HIS A 23 6.91 1.10 8.55
CA HIS A 23 8.05 1.28 9.43
C HIS A 23 9.32 0.70 8.81
N GLN A 24 10.48 1.21 9.23
CA GLN A 24 11.75 0.55 8.99
C GLN A 24 11.88 -0.67 9.92
N PRO A 25 12.11 -1.89 9.38
CA PRO A 25 12.19 -3.08 10.21
C PRO A 25 13.50 -3.12 10.99
N LYS A 26 13.44 -3.70 12.20
CA LYS A 26 14.62 -4.25 12.86
C LYS A 26 14.83 -5.67 12.32
N LEU A 27 15.96 -5.91 11.65
CA LEU A 27 16.22 -7.22 11.05
C LEU A 27 16.40 -8.30 12.13
N ALA A 28 15.70 -9.41 11.94
CA ALA A 28 15.96 -10.63 12.68
C ALA A 28 17.25 -11.32 12.18
N PRO A 29 17.90 -12.19 12.98
CA PRO A 29 19.15 -12.86 12.59
C PRO A 29 19.07 -13.58 11.24
N TRP A 30 17.94 -14.24 10.96
CA TRP A 30 17.70 -14.89 9.68
C TRP A 30 17.68 -13.91 8.50
N GLN A 31 17.02 -12.75 8.65
CA GLN A 31 16.95 -11.74 7.59
C GLN A 31 18.33 -11.12 7.32
N ASP A 32 19.12 -10.92 8.37
CA ASP A 32 20.48 -10.41 8.25
C ASP A 32 21.41 -11.41 7.54
N ALA A 33 21.35 -12.69 7.94
CA ALA A 33 22.08 -13.76 7.27
C ALA A 33 21.66 -13.95 5.80
N PHE A 34 20.37 -13.78 5.50
CA PHE A 34 19.87 -13.83 4.13
C PHE A 34 20.37 -12.65 3.29
N LYS A 35 20.32 -11.43 3.84
CA LYS A 35 20.91 -10.23 3.23
C LYS A 35 22.39 -10.44 2.91
N ASP A 36 23.17 -10.96 3.85
CA ASP A 36 24.59 -11.24 3.64
C ASP A 36 24.82 -12.33 2.58
N SER A 37 24.00 -13.37 2.56
CA SER A 37 24.05 -14.43 1.55
C SER A 37 23.80 -13.90 0.14
N LEU A 38 22.83 -13.00 -0.04
CA LEU A 38 22.55 -12.34 -1.32
C LEU A 38 23.76 -11.53 -1.81
N LEU A 39 24.42 -10.81 -0.91
CA LEU A 39 25.64 -10.07 -1.24
C LEU A 39 26.79 -11.00 -1.63
N ASN A 40 26.96 -12.11 -0.92
CA ASN A 40 28.01 -13.10 -1.19
C ASN A 40 27.87 -13.77 -2.56
N ILE A 41 26.64 -14.00 -3.04
CA ILE A 41 26.39 -14.57 -4.37
C ILE A 41 26.35 -13.52 -5.49
N GLY A 42 26.73 -12.27 -5.20
CA GLY A 42 26.88 -11.21 -6.20
C GLY A 42 25.64 -10.33 -6.44
N VAL A 43 24.58 -10.42 -5.62
CA VAL A 43 23.42 -9.50 -5.67
C VAL A 43 23.76 -8.18 -4.95
N SER A 44 24.88 -7.57 -5.32
CA SER A 44 25.46 -6.34 -4.75
C SER A 44 25.22 -5.14 -5.66
N PRO A 45 25.49 -3.89 -5.25
CA PRO A 45 25.66 -3.42 -3.88
C PRO A 45 24.44 -3.66 -2.98
N TYR A 46 24.69 -3.51 -1.67
CA TYR A 46 23.64 -3.29 -0.69
C TYR A 46 23.15 -1.84 -0.78
N ASN A 47 21.87 -1.64 -1.10
CA ASN A 47 21.27 -0.32 -1.25
C ASN A 47 20.77 0.28 0.09
N GLY A 48 21.04 -0.36 1.22
CA GLY A 48 20.51 0.10 2.51
C GLY A 48 19.01 -0.15 2.66
N PHE A 49 18.38 0.69 3.47
CA PHE A 49 16.92 0.74 3.63
C PHE A 49 16.30 1.68 2.59
N THR A 50 15.29 1.22 1.87
CA THR A 50 14.50 2.07 0.95
C THR A 50 13.13 1.46 0.65
N TYR A 51 12.14 2.34 0.49
CA TYR A 51 10.80 1.97 0.01
C TYR A 51 10.80 1.66 -1.50
N ASP A 52 11.73 2.25 -2.25
CA ASP A 52 11.77 2.16 -3.71
C ASP A 52 12.03 0.74 -4.22
N HIS A 53 11.36 0.37 -5.31
CA HIS A 53 11.68 -0.86 -6.02
C HIS A 53 12.94 -0.64 -6.89
N ILE A 54 14.10 -0.97 -6.33
CA ILE A 54 15.39 -0.90 -7.00
C ILE A 54 16.04 -2.29 -7.07
N TYR A 55 16.78 -2.52 -8.14
CA TYR A 55 17.52 -3.75 -8.35
C TYR A 55 18.62 -3.92 -7.28
N ARG A 56 18.97 -5.17 -6.96
CA ARG A 56 19.99 -5.63 -5.97
C ARG A 56 19.48 -5.69 -4.53
N THR A 57 20.37 -5.99 -3.58
CA THR A 57 19.99 -6.26 -2.18
C THR A 57 19.56 -4.97 -1.47
N LYS A 58 18.39 -4.99 -0.82
CA LYS A 58 17.87 -3.88 -0.01
C LYS A 58 17.06 -4.39 1.17
N VAL A 59 16.83 -3.51 2.15
CA VAL A 59 15.82 -3.69 3.19
C VAL A 59 14.62 -2.79 2.85
N GLY A 60 13.44 -3.38 2.74
CA GLY A 60 12.19 -2.63 2.50
C GLY A 60 11.47 -2.25 3.80
N GLY A 61 10.38 -1.50 3.65
CA GLY A 61 9.45 -1.20 4.75
C GLY A 61 8.68 -2.44 5.21
N THR A 62 8.16 -2.37 6.44
CA THR A 62 7.26 -3.36 7.04
C THR A 62 6.04 -2.65 7.61
N ILE A 63 4.89 -3.33 7.64
CA ILE A 63 3.70 -2.84 8.35
C ILE A 63 3.69 -3.25 9.83
N PHE A 64 4.74 -3.94 10.30
CA PHE A 64 4.91 -4.25 11.71
C PHE A 64 5.79 -3.19 12.37
N ASP A 65 5.32 -2.61 13.47
CA ASP A 65 6.10 -1.66 14.25
C ASP A 65 7.25 -2.35 15.02
N ARG A 66 8.00 -1.54 15.78
CA ARG A 66 9.12 -2.03 16.59
C ARG A 66 8.71 -2.97 17.75
N PHE A 67 7.44 -3.01 18.08
CA PHE A 67 6.86 -3.86 19.13
C PHE A 67 6.21 -5.13 18.56
N GLY A 68 6.16 -5.26 17.23
CA GLY A 68 5.52 -6.37 16.55
C GLY A 68 4.02 -6.19 16.35
N HIS A 69 3.47 -4.99 16.58
CA HIS A 69 2.08 -4.69 16.23
C HIS A 69 1.94 -4.45 14.74
N ARG A 70 0.93 -5.06 14.13
CA ARG A 70 0.63 -4.90 12.72
C ARG A 70 -0.26 -3.69 12.51
N HIS A 71 0.22 -2.75 11.70
CA HIS A 71 -0.54 -1.63 11.17
C HIS A 71 -1.24 -2.02 9.87
N THR A 72 -2.48 -1.57 9.68
CA THR A 72 -3.28 -1.93 8.49
C THR A 72 -3.97 -0.73 7.88
N VAL A 73 -4.48 -0.90 6.64
CA VAL A 73 -5.23 0.15 5.92
C VAL A 73 -6.44 0.66 6.70
N ALA A 74 -7.03 -0.15 7.60
CA ALA A 74 -8.15 0.28 8.44
C ALA A 74 -7.78 1.49 9.33
N GLU A 75 -6.50 1.63 9.71
CA GLU A 75 -6.02 2.77 10.49
C GLU A 75 -5.99 4.07 9.69
N LEU A 76 -5.92 3.99 8.35
CA LEU A 76 -6.01 5.18 7.50
C LEU A 76 -7.40 5.85 7.59
N LEU A 77 -8.43 5.12 8.02
CA LEU A 77 -9.75 5.70 8.28
C LEU A 77 -9.68 6.77 9.39
N ALA A 78 -8.73 6.68 10.32
CA ALA A 78 -8.51 7.70 11.34
C ALA A 78 -8.00 9.04 10.77
N SER A 79 -7.54 9.06 9.51
CA SER A 79 -7.13 10.29 8.81
C SER A 79 -8.30 10.99 8.09
N THR A 80 -9.52 10.49 8.23
CA THR A 80 -10.72 11.04 7.59
C THR A 80 -11.58 11.84 8.56
N ASP A 81 -12.50 12.65 8.03
CA ASP A 81 -13.52 13.31 8.83
C ASP A 81 -14.56 12.27 9.31
N PRO A 82 -14.67 12.02 10.64
CA PRO A 82 -15.58 11.01 11.16
C PRO A 82 -17.05 11.37 11.00
N GLU A 83 -17.41 12.66 10.84
CA GLU A 83 -18.81 13.07 10.61
C GLU A 83 -19.28 12.74 9.19
N MET A 84 -18.34 12.56 8.27
CA MET A 84 -18.58 12.32 6.85
C MET A 84 -18.35 10.85 6.44
N LEU A 85 -17.89 10.00 7.35
CA LEU A 85 -17.56 8.60 7.08
C LEU A 85 -18.44 7.64 7.90
N THR A 86 -19.17 6.77 7.19
CA THR A 86 -19.90 5.64 7.78
C THR A 86 -19.24 4.32 7.41
N VAL A 87 -18.84 3.54 8.41
CA VAL A 87 -18.23 2.20 8.22
C VAL A 87 -19.23 1.14 8.67
N LEU A 88 -19.63 0.27 7.75
CA LEU A 88 -20.52 -0.87 8.03
C LEU A 88 -19.71 -2.17 8.01
N VAL A 89 -19.62 -2.83 9.16
CA VAL A 89 -18.97 -4.15 9.29
C VAL A 89 -20.00 -5.27 9.11
N TYR A 90 -19.54 -6.45 8.69
CA TYR A 90 -20.39 -7.61 8.39
C TYR A 90 -21.46 -7.36 7.31
N ALA A 91 -21.21 -6.40 6.41
CA ALA A 91 -22.11 -6.06 5.31
C ALA A 91 -21.63 -6.69 4.00
N THR A 92 -22.32 -7.72 3.52
CA THR A 92 -22.03 -8.37 2.22
C THR A 92 -22.72 -7.61 1.09
N VAL A 93 -21.94 -7.04 0.16
CA VAL A 93 -22.48 -6.38 -1.04
C VAL A 93 -22.95 -7.44 -2.05
N GLN A 94 -24.25 -7.45 -2.36
CA GLN A 94 -24.84 -8.45 -3.27
C GLN A 94 -25.10 -7.93 -4.70
N LYS A 95 -25.48 -6.65 -4.83
CA LYS A 95 -25.86 -6.06 -6.12
C LYS A 95 -25.60 -4.56 -6.12
N VAL A 96 -25.10 -4.06 -7.25
CA VAL A 96 -25.06 -2.63 -7.55
C VAL A 96 -26.27 -2.28 -8.41
N LEU A 97 -27.03 -1.28 -7.99
CA LEU A 97 -28.20 -0.78 -8.74
C LEU A 97 -27.76 0.36 -9.66
N PHE A 98 -28.18 0.30 -10.92
CA PHE A 98 -27.90 1.34 -11.92
C PHE A 98 -29.22 1.97 -12.36
N ASP A 99 -29.22 3.29 -12.53
CA ASP A 99 -30.34 3.98 -13.16
C ASP A 99 -30.43 3.61 -14.65
N LYS A 100 -31.66 3.45 -15.14
CA LYS A 100 -32.00 3.06 -16.53
C LYS A 100 -32.84 4.13 -17.24
N SER A 101 -32.99 5.31 -16.66
CA SER A 101 -33.82 6.40 -17.18
C SER A 101 -33.41 6.93 -18.57
N VAL A 102 -32.23 6.58 -19.09
CA VAL A 102 -31.80 6.90 -20.47
C VAL A 102 -32.04 5.71 -21.40
N GLY A 103 -33.29 5.49 -21.79
CA GLY A 103 -33.64 4.38 -22.70
C GLY A 103 -35.07 4.34 -23.24
N SER A 104 -35.97 5.23 -22.79
CA SER A 104 -37.32 5.37 -23.36
C SER A 104 -37.39 6.56 -24.34
N GLY A 105 -36.42 6.65 -25.25
CA GLY A 105 -36.56 7.41 -26.48
C GLY A 105 -37.09 6.47 -27.56
N GLN A 106 -38.35 6.70 -27.98
CA GLN A 106 -39.08 5.90 -28.98
C GLN A 106 -38.21 5.56 -30.20
N ARG A 107 -38.12 4.26 -30.52
CA ARG A 107 -37.92 3.82 -31.91
C ARG A 107 -39.33 3.61 -32.49
N GLN A 108 -39.74 4.56 -33.34
CA GLN A 108 -40.73 4.30 -34.39
C GLN A 108 -40.07 3.45 -35.48
#